data_AF-A0A7X7IAB9-F1
#
_entry.id   AF-A0A7X7IAB9-F1
#
_cell.length_a   1.000
_cell.length_b   1.000
_cell.length_c   1.000
_cell.angle_alpha   90.00
_cell.angle_beta   90.00
_cell.angle_gamma   90.00
#
_symmetry.space_group_name_H-M   'P 1'
#
loop_
_entity.id
_entity.type
_entity.pdbx_description
1 polymer ?
#
loop_
_entity_poly.entity_id
_entity_poly.type
_entity_poly.pdbx_seq_one_letter_code
_entity_poly.pdbx_strand_id
1 'polypeptide(L)'
;MHELHGSPSQRLMIAEINAAYPVDFVIMDAAKAFVDGGPDKGTEVEPGLMLAAKDRVALDAVGVAVLKELGASSLTKGPVFELEQIRRAAELGVGIGSPAGVELAPLDDLGRASCRSIQLAFGSSVC
;
A
#
# COMPACT_ATOMS: atom_id res chain seq x y z
N MET A 1 9.14 -6.84 16.37
CA MET A 1 8.72 -5.41 16.30
C MET A 1 7.62 -5.00 17.29
N HIS A 2 7.32 -5.75 18.37
CA HIS A 2 6.27 -5.35 19.33
C HIS A 2 6.55 -4.02 20.05
N GLU A 3 7.82 -3.72 20.34
CA GLU A 3 8.21 -2.47 20.99
C GLU A 3 7.90 -1.21 20.16
N LEU A 4 8.01 -1.31 18.84
CA LEU A 4 7.68 -0.20 17.92
C LEU A 4 6.24 -0.30 17.39
N HIS A 5 5.61 -1.47 17.35
CA HIS A 5 4.30 -1.70 16.72
C HIS A 5 3.18 -2.20 17.65
N GLY A 6 3.41 -2.24 18.96
CA GLY A 6 2.47 -2.79 19.94
C GLY A 6 1.37 -1.82 20.38
N SER A 7 1.51 -0.51 20.11
CA SER A 7 0.50 0.48 20.48
C SER A 7 -0.70 0.43 19.53
N PRO A 8 -1.94 0.24 20.03
CA PRO A 8 -3.14 0.28 19.21
C PRO A 8 -3.30 1.59 18.45
N SER A 9 -2.83 2.70 19.03
CA SER A 9 -2.95 4.04 18.44
C SER A 9 -1.91 4.32 17.36
N GLN A 10 -0.84 3.53 17.27
CA GLN A 10 0.27 3.85 16.36
C GLN A 10 -0.17 3.92 14.90
N ARG A 11 -1.05 3.00 14.47
CA ARG A 11 -1.61 2.98 13.13
C ARG A 11 -2.28 4.32 12.76
N LEU A 12 -3.00 4.91 13.71
CA LEU A 12 -3.66 6.20 13.53
C LEU A 12 -2.65 7.36 13.53
N MET A 13 -1.66 7.32 14.43
CA MET A 13 -0.63 8.37 14.53
C MET A 13 0.26 8.46 13.27
N ILE A 14 0.45 7.36 12.54
CA ILE A 14 1.21 7.36 11.28
C ILE A 14 0.56 8.31 10.25
N ALA A 15 -0.77 8.29 10.12
CA ALA A 15 -1.47 9.20 9.22
C ALA A 15 -1.37 10.66 9.69
N GLU A 16 -1.38 10.91 11.01
CA GLU A 16 -1.27 12.24 11.60
C GLU A 16 0.09 12.88 11.37
N ILE A 17 1.18 12.12 11.52
CA ILE A 17 2.54 12.60 11.23
C ILE A 17 2.67 13.01 9.76
N ASN A 18 2.01 12.27 8.86
CA ASN A 18 2.04 12.58 7.43
C ASN A 18 1.31 13.90 7.08
N ALA A 19 0.41 14.40 7.93
CA ALA A 19 -0.23 15.71 7.74
C ALA A 19 0.72 16.89 8.03
N ALA A 20 1.82 16.66 8.74
CA ALA A 20 2.74 17.73 9.16
C ALA A 20 3.67 18.24 8.05
N TYR A 21 3.78 17.54 6.92
CA TYR A 21 4.69 17.91 5.84
C TYR A 21 4.15 17.53 4.45
N PRO A 22 4.38 18.38 3.43
CA PRO A 22 4.05 18.04 2.05
C PRO A 22 5.05 17.03 1.49
N VAL A 23 4.62 16.27 0.48
CA VAL A 23 5.46 15.34 -0.27
C VAL A 23 5.12 15.51 -1.74
N ASP A 24 6.14 15.75 -2.55
CA ASP A 24 5.97 15.90 -4.00
C ASP A 24 6.05 14.56 -4.74
N PHE A 25 6.77 13.59 -4.16
CA PHE A 25 7.05 12.29 -4.80
C PHE A 25 7.49 11.24 -3.79
N VAL A 26 7.05 10.00 -3.99
CA VAL A 26 7.43 8.82 -3.20
C VAL A 26 7.79 7.68 -4.14
N ILE A 27 8.81 6.91 -3.76
CA ILE A 27 9.24 5.68 -4.43
C ILE A 27 9.22 4.55 -3.41
N MET A 28 8.75 3.38 -3.83
CA MET A 28 8.75 2.16 -3.03
C MET A 28 9.52 1.07 -3.77
N ASP A 29 10.56 0.57 -3.12
CA ASP A 29 11.26 -0.65 -3.50
C ASP A 29 10.45 -1.85 -3.01
N ALA A 30 9.83 -2.56 -3.95
CA ALA A 30 9.10 -3.79 -3.73
C ALA A 30 9.80 -4.95 -4.48
N ALA A 31 11.13 -4.93 -4.56
CA ALA A 31 11.90 -6.07 -5.07
C ALA A 31 11.66 -7.32 -4.21
N LYS A 32 11.57 -7.15 -2.89
CA LYS A 32 11.27 -8.20 -1.90
C LYS A 32 10.26 -7.70 -0.89
N ALA A 33 9.46 -8.61 -0.34
CA ALA A 33 8.48 -8.31 0.69
C ALA A 33 8.27 -9.50 1.63
N PHE A 34 7.71 -9.25 2.82
CA PHE A 34 7.25 -10.29 3.74
C PHE A 34 5.72 -10.36 3.73
N VAL A 35 5.14 -11.54 3.52
CA VAL A 35 3.67 -11.75 3.50
C VAL A 35 3.08 -12.14 4.86
N ASP A 36 3.95 -12.49 5.80
CA ASP A 36 3.64 -12.71 7.21
C ASP A 36 4.87 -12.33 8.06
N GLY A 37 4.68 -12.21 9.38
CA GLY A 37 5.79 -12.12 10.35
C GLY A 37 6.70 -10.88 10.29
N GLY A 38 6.56 -10.03 9.27
CA GLY A 38 7.45 -8.91 8.97
C GLY A 38 7.57 -7.87 10.09
N PRO A 39 8.45 -6.87 9.92
CA PRO A 39 9.15 -6.49 8.69
C PRO A 39 10.55 -7.14 8.50
N ASP A 40 11.02 -7.96 9.44
CA ASP A 40 12.37 -8.53 9.44
C ASP A 40 12.40 -10.07 9.45
N LYS A 41 11.24 -10.71 9.58
CA LYS A 41 11.06 -12.17 9.68
C LYS A 41 9.78 -12.60 8.96
N GLY A 42 9.64 -13.90 8.73
CA GLY A 42 8.45 -14.48 8.10
C GLY A 42 8.73 -14.98 6.69
N THR A 43 7.66 -15.19 5.92
CA THR A 43 7.74 -15.70 4.54
C THR A 43 8.12 -14.57 3.58
N GLU A 44 9.33 -14.62 3.04
CA GLU A 44 9.81 -13.69 2.00
C GLU A 44 9.23 -14.07 0.63
N VAL A 45 8.82 -13.06 -0.13
CA VAL A 45 8.38 -13.16 -1.53
C VAL A 45 9.10 -12.10 -2.37
N GLU A 46 9.14 -12.29 -3.68
CA GLU A 46 9.82 -11.38 -4.62
C GLU A 46 8.81 -10.80 -5.61
N PRO A 47 8.10 -9.69 -5.27
CA PRO A 47 7.22 -9.03 -6.23
C PRO A 47 7.99 -8.52 -7.46
N GLY A 48 9.26 -8.13 -7.28
CA GLY A 48 10.10 -7.63 -8.36
C GLY A 48 9.64 -6.28 -8.93
N LEU A 49 9.04 -5.43 -8.10
CA LEU A 49 8.43 -4.16 -8.54
C LEU A 49 9.17 -2.94 -7.99
N MET A 50 9.18 -1.87 -8.79
CA MET A 50 9.47 -0.51 -8.33
C MET A 50 8.21 0.32 -8.55
N LEU A 51 7.69 0.94 -7.49
CA LEU A 51 6.48 1.75 -7.55
C LEU A 51 6.82 3.21 -7.27
N ALA A 52 6.12 4.15 -7.89
CA ALA A 52 6.30 5.56 -7.61
C ALA A 52 4.99 6.34 -7.81
N ALA A 53 4.79 7.38 -6.99
CA ALA A 53 3.62 8.24 -7.07
C ALA A 53 3.91 9.62 -6.46
N LYS A 54 3.09 10.61 -6.84
CA LYS A 54 3.05 11.91 -6.13
C LYS A 54 2.20 11.86 -4.87
N ASP A 55 1.28 10.91 -4.80
CA ASP A 55 0.41 10.69 -3.65
C ASP A 55 0.89 9.49 -2.84
N ARG A 56 1.29 9.74 -1.59
CA ARG A 56 1.82 8.71 -0.69
C ARG A 56 0.77 7.67 -0.29
N VAL A 57 -0.49 8.09 -0.14
CA VAL A 57 -1.58 7.18 0.23
C VAL A 57 -1.97 6.30 -0.95
N ALA A 58 -1.93 6.84 -2.17
CA ALA A 58 -2.06 6.03 -3.37
C ALA A 58 -0.98 4.95 -3.44
N LEU A 59 0.29 5.31 -3.16
CA LEU A 59 1.39 4.36 -3.17
C LEU A 59 1.24 3.28 -2.10
N ASP A 60 0.89 3.65 -0.87
CA ASP A 60 0.66 2.72 0.24
C ASP A 60 -0.51 1.77 -0.07
N ALA A 61 -1.61 2.29 -0.64
CA ALA A 61 -2.74 1.48 -1.03
C ALA A 61 -2.34 0.44 -2.10
N VAL A 62 -1.57 0.84 -3.12
CA VAL A 62 -1.06 -0.09 -4.13
C VAL A 62 -0.09 -1.12 -3.52
N GLY A 63 0.76 -0.71 -2.58
CA GLY A 63 1.64 -1.64 -1.84
C GLY A 63 0.84 -2.70 -1.06
N VAL A 64 -0.24 -2.31 -0.40
CA VAL A 64 -1.18 -3.25 0.24
C VAL A 64 -1.79 -4.19 -0.78
N ALA A 65 -2.18 -3.69 -1.95
CA ALA A 65 -2.77 -4.49 -3.02
C ALA A 65 -1.81 -5.57 -3.52
N VAL A 66 -0.53 -5.21 -3.70
CA VAL A 66 0.55 -6.15 -4.04
C VAL A 66 0.69 -7.22 -2.96
N LEU A 67 0.73 -6.84 -1.68
CA LEU A 67 0.81 -7.82 -0.59
C LEU A 67 -0.41 -8.76 -0.55
N LYS A 68 -1.61 -8.24 -0.81
CA LYS A 68 -2.83 -9.06 -0.89
C LYS A 68 -2.79 -10.05 -2.04
N GLU A 69 -2.32 -9.63 -3.20
CA GLU A 69 -2.15 -10.48 -4.38
C GLU A 69 -1.17 -11.63 -4.11
N LEU A 70 -0.09 -11.34 -3.37
CA LEU A 70 0.92 -12.32 -2.95
C LEU A 70 0.50 -13.16 -1.73
N GLY A 71 -0.74 -13.02 -1.25
CA GLY A 71 -1.30 -13.89 -0.20
C GLY A 71 -1.00 -13.46 1.23
N ALA A 72 -0.73 -12.18 1.49
CA ALA A 72 -0.47 -11.68 2.83
C ALA A 72 -1.63 -11.90 3.80
N SER A 73 -1.44 -12.84 4.73
CA SER A 73 -2.48 -13.38 5.61
C SER A 73 -3.20 -12.31 6.44
N SER A 74 -2.47 -11.31 6.94
CA SER A 74 -2.99 -10.21 7.76
C SER A 74 -3.80 -9.17 6.97
N LEU A 75 -3.66 -9.14 5.64
CA LEU A 75 -4.27 -8.13 4.76
C LEU A 75 -5.38 -8.70 3.86
N THR A 76 -5.60 -10.03 3.91
CA THR A 76 -6.56 -10.73 3.04
C THR A 76 -8.02 -10.35 3.29
N LYS A 77 -8.37 -9.79 4.45
CA LYS A 77 -9.76 -9.48 4.82
C LYS A 77 -10.10 -8.01 4.55
N GLY A 78 -11.01 -7.78 3.61
CA GLY A 78 -11.65 -6.48 3.39
C GLY A 78 -11.00 -5.59 2.31
N PRO A 79 -11.64 -4.47 1.95
CA PRO A 79 -11.13 -3.51 0.97
C PRO A 79 -9.85 -2.80 1.45
N VAL A 80 -8.97 -2.41 0.52
CA VAL A 80 -7.71 -1.73 0.86
C VAL A 80 -7.95 -0.42 1.62
N PHE A 81 -8.93 0.37 1.20
CA PHE A 81 -9.25 1.67 1.82
C PHE A 81 -9.96 1.57 3.18
N GLU A 82 -10.34 0.37 3.62
CA GLU A 82 -10.88 0.15 4.97
C GLU A 82 -9.80 -0.16 6.01
N LEU A 83 -8.52 -0.29 5.59
CA LEU A 83 -7.41 -0.37 6.54
C LEU A 83 -7.34 0.91 7.35
N GLU A 84 -7.25 0.78 8.67
CA GLU A 84 -7.35 1.89 9.62
C GLU A 84 -6.44 3.08 9.27
N GLN A 85 -5.22 2.80 8.80
CA GLN A 85 -4.22 3.82 8.43
C GLN A 85 -4.64 4.59 7.17
N ILE A 86 -5.11 3.89 6.14
CA ILE A 86 -5.54 4.50 4.86
C ILE A 86 -6.84 5.27 5.08
N ARG A 87 -7.80 4.70 5.81
CA ARG A 87 -9.04 5.39 6.17
C ARG A 87 -8.76 6.65 6.98
N ARG A 88 -7.85 6.56 7.96
CA ARG A 88 -7.46 7.73 8.78
C ARG A 88 -6.77 8.80 7.95
N ALA A 89 -5.93 8.44 6.99
CA ALA A 89 -5.32 9.41 6.08
C ALA A 89 -6.38 10.18 5.28
N ALA A 90 -7.41 9.47 4.78
CA ALA A 90 -8.54 10.09 4.10
C ALA A 90 -9.34 11.06 5.02
N GLU A 91 -9.60 10.66 6.27
CA GLU A 91 -10.26 11.53 7.27
C GLU A 91 -9.47 12.81 7.55
N LEU A 92 -8.14 12.74 7.52
CA LEU A 92 -7.24 13.86 7.77
C LEU A 92 -6.96 14.70 6.51
N GLY A 93 -7.50 14.31 5.35
CA GLY A 93 -7.23 14.98 4.07
C GLY A 93 -5.80 14.77 3.56
N VAL A 94 -5.13 13.71 4.01
CA VAL A 94 -3.80 13.32 3.55
C VAL A 94 -3.98 12.39 2.34
N GLY A 95 -3.64 12.88 1.15
CA GLY A 95 -3.71 12.12 -0.09
C GLY A 95 -5.13 11.73 -0.53
N ILE A 96 -5.23 10.74 -1.40
CA ILE A 96 -6.52 10.25 -1.92
C ILE A 96 -7.35 9.51 -0.86
N GLY A 97 -8.67 9.59 -1.00
CA GLY A 97 -9.63 8.95 -0.08
C GLY A 97 -10.36 7.73 -0.64
N SER A 98 -10.13 7.34 -1.90
CA SER A 98 -10.84 6.20 -2.51
C SER A 98 -10.04 5.54 -3.64
N PRO A 99 -10.36 4.27 -3.99
CA PRO A 99 -9.71 3.57 -5.10
C PRO A 99 -9.82 4.29 -6.45
N ALA A 100 -10.90 5.04 -6.67
CA ALA A 100 -11.13 5.77 -7.93
C ALA A 100 -10.10 6.89 -8.18
N GLY A 101 -9.35 7.29 -7.16
CA GLY A 101 -8.26 8.26 -7.28
C GLY A 101 -6.92 7.65 -7.69
N VAL A 102 -6.85 6.33 -7.93
CA VAL A 102 -5.63 5.63 -8.34
C VAL A 102 -5.70 5.21 -9.80
N GLU A 103 -4.68 5.60 -10.56
CA GLU A 103 -4.41 5.10 -11.91
C GLU A 103 -3.05 4.38 -11.91
N LEU A 104 -3.01 3.15 -12.43
CA LEU A 104 -1.77 2.40 -12.57
C LEU A 104 -1.21 2.59 -13.98
N ALA A 105 -0.02 3.18 -14.08
CA ALA A 105 0.69 3.40 -15.34
C ALA A 105 1.94 2.51 -15.41
N PRO A 106 1.91 1.39 -16.14
CA PRO A 106 3.06 0.50 -16.28
C PRO A 106 4.13 1.11 -17.20
N LEU A 107 5.40 0.96 -16.84
CA LEU A 107 6.53 1.47 -17.62
C LEU A 107 7.14 0.44 -18.58
N ASP A 108 6.82 -0.84 -18.41
CA ASP A 108 7.30 -1.94 -19.24
C ASP A 108 6.28 -3.09 -19.30
N ASP A 109 6.65 -4.18 -19.98
CA ASP A 109 5.81 -5.35 -20.22
C ASP A 109 5.53 -6.15 -18.93
N LEU A 110 6.53 -6.23 -18.04
CA LEU A 110 6.39 -6.89 -16.75
C LEU A 110 5.40 -6.11 -15.87
N GLY A 111 5.55 -4.79 -15.81
CA GLY A 111 4.64 -3.89 -15.13
C GLY A 111 3.21 -3.99 -15.66
N ARG A 112 3.01 -4.17 -16.98
CA ARG A 112 1.66 -4.37 -17.56
C ARG A 112 1.00 -5.66 -17.07
N ALA A 113 1.77 -6.73 -16.84
CA ALA A 113 1.22 -7.95 -16.26
C ALA A 113 0.83 -7.72 -14.80
N SER A 114 1.73 -7.13 -14.00
CA SER A 114 1.49 -6.87 -12.58
C SER A 114 0.34 -5.89 -12.33
N CYS A 115 0.17 -4.85 -13.16
CA CYS A 115 -0.93 -3.90 -13.04
C CYS A 115 -2.31 -4.58 -13.08
N ARG A 116 -2.49 -5.58 -13.95
CA ARG A 116 -3.75 -6.32 -14.06
C ARG A 116 -4.05 -7.12 -12.78
N SER A 117 -3.06 -7.82 -12.25
CA SER A 117 -3.20 -8.57 -10.99
C SER A 117 -3.49 -7.63 -9.81
N ILE A 118 -2.77 -6.51 -9.73
CA ILE A 118 -2.95 -5.49 -8.69
C ILE A 118 -4.36 -4.89 -8.76
N GLN A 119 -4.85 -4.53 -9.94
CA GLN A 119 -6.21 -3.97 -10.11
C GLN A 119 -7.30 -4.91 -9.59
N LEU A 120 -7.17 -6.22 -9.84
CA LEU A 120 -8.10 -7.23 -9.32
C LEU A 120 -8.10 -7.28 -7.79
N ALA A 121 -6.92 -7.17 -7.16
CA ALA A 121 -6.78 -7.12 -5.70
C ALA A 121 -7.26 -5.78 -5.10
N PHE A 122 -7.20 -4.70 -5.89
CA PHE A 122 -7.58 -3.33 -5.51
C PHE A 122 -9.08 -3.06 -5.59
N GLY A 123 -9.78 -3.76 -6.49
CA GLY A 123 -11.23 -3.58 -6.72
C GLY A 123 -11.58 -2.38 -7.61
N SER A 124 -10.65 -1.90 -8.45
CA SER A 124 -10.92 -0.82 -9.42
C SER A 124 -11.19 -1.35 -10.83
N SER A 125 -12.20 -0.81 -11.50
CA SER A 125 -12.75 -1.31 -12.77
C SER A 125 -12.19 -0.68 -14.06
N VAL A 126 -11.02 -0.03 -14.07
CA VAL A 126 -10.62 0.82 -15.22
C VAL A 126 -9.24 0.46 -15.80
N CYS A 127 -9.21 0.26 -17.12
CA CYS A 127 -8.05 0.26 -18.03
C CYS A 127 -8.12 1.49 -18.93
#